data_AF-A0A9W7DG29-F1
#
_entry.id   AF-A0A9W7DG29-F1
#
_cell.length_a   1.000
_cell.length_b   1.000
_cell.length_c   1.000
_cell.angle_alpha   90.00
_cell.angle_beta   90.00
_cell.angle_gamma   90.00
#
_symmetry.space_group_name_H-M   'P 1'
#
loop_
_entity.id
_entity.type
_entity.pdbx_description
1 polymer ?
#
loop_
_entity_poly.entity_id
_entity_poly.type
_entity_poly.pdbx_seq_one_letter_code
_entity_poly.pdbx_strand_id
1 'polypeptide(L)'
;MLKLLWPQNDVSFLDPDNRNFQVEINIPTYKHGLTEDSIDLQIRSLLYIYKKFKIYKLDHFVDTSDNIADDYIEFKYACKQTPEQIGSTSMSRSNNRSESYLINDKLDSIYNVHNFKNMFLDDPYRILIDFPKNKFRSMMILSDKPKDFGLPMLNDDFQFQVLQADSSDHEYRNVILNSPIYKEHEIEYDTKLKILNKVLAKQRQEHPEGFDKDTRHKIIRTYLIKLAFHIQVLRLFKTTVPEDMTEEQKEEFHANVRNAVRVRVKRESFKLSSHSTL
;
A
#
# COMPACT_ATOMS: atom_id res chain seq x y z
N MET A 1 13.14 -5.30 24.06
CA MET A 1 12.98 -6.55 24.85
C MET A 1 11.65 -7.21 24.41
N LEU A 2 11.62 -7.78 23.21
CA LEU A 2 10.42 -8.39 22.60
C LEU A 2 10.41 -9.89 22.93
N LYS A 3 9.63 -10.29 23.94
CA LYS A 3 9.35 -11.71 24.22
C LYS A 3 8.28 -12.21 23.27
N LEU A 4 8.69 -13.18 22.44
CA LEU A 4 7.94 -14.28 21.86
C LEU A 4 6.42 -14.29 22.10
N LEU A 5 5.67 -13.94 21.06
CA LEU A 5 4.33 -14.44 20.78
C LEU A 5 4.37 -15.13 19.42
N TRP A 6 5.08 -16.26 19.38
CA TRP A 6 4.77 -17.34 18.46
C TRP A 6 4.09 -18.41 19.32
N PRO A 7 2.98 -19.04 18.90
CA PRO A 7 2.49 -20.22 19.60
C PRO A 7 3.60 -21.26 19.55
N GLN A 8 4.18 -21.59 20.70
CA GLN A 8 5.00 -22.78 20.81
C GLN A 8 4.10 -23.95 20.46
N ASN A 9 4.44 -24.67 19.40
CA ASN A 9 4.00 -26.01 19.04
C ASN A 9 2.90 -26.64 19.94
N ASP A 10 1.64 -26.29 19.72
CA ASP A 10 0.55 -27.22 20.03
C ASP A 10 0.36 -28.13 18.81
N VAL A 11 1.32 -29.05 18.68
CA VAL A 11 1.18 -30.26 17.87
C VAL A 11 0.64 -31.35 18.81
N SER A 12 -0.54 -31.12 19.39
CA SER A 12 -1.25 -32.09 20.23
C SER A 12 -2.67 -32.31 19.75
N PHE A 13 -2.85 -32.37 18.43
CA PHE A 13 -4.07 -32.83 17.79
C PHE A 13 -3.73 -33.72 16.59
N LEU A 14 -2.95 -34.77 16.86
CA LEU A 14 -2.82 -35.91 15.96
C LEU A 14 -3.17 -37.14 16.78
N ASP A 15 -4.47 -37.43 16.80
CA ASP A 15 -4.97 -38.76 17.04
C ASP A 15 -4.39 -39.65 15.93
N PRO A 16 -3.50 -40.62 16.24
CA PRO A 16 -2.73 -41.35 15.22
C PRO A 16 -3.59 -42.26 14.32
N ASP A 17 -4.89 -42.39 14.60
CA ASP A 17 -5.81 -43.24 13.86
C ASP A 17 -6.64 -42.54 12.77
N ASN A 18 -6.53 -41.21 12.58
CA ASN A 18 -7.34 -40.51 11.59
C ASN A 18 -6.57 -40.15 10.29
N ARG A 19 -6.21 -41.19 9.53
CA ARG A 19 -5.61 -41.05 8.18
C ARG A 19 -6.68 -40.67 7.15
N ASN A 20 -7.12 -39.41 7.12
CA ASN A 20 -7.66 -38.71 5.93
C ASN A 20 -8.15 -37.27 6.19
N PHE A 21 -7.43 -36.48 7.00
CA PHE A 21 -7.58 -35.02 6.91
C PHE A 21 -6.60 -34.47 5.86
N GLN A 22 -7.04 -34.43 4.60
CA GLN A 22 -6.45 -33.48 3.65
C GLN A 22 -6.79 -32.09 4.18
N VAL A 23 -5.87 -31.46 4.90
CA VAL A 23 -5.96 -30.03 5.19
C VAL A 23 -5.85 -29.34 3.85
N GLU A 24 -6.98 -28.88 3.31
CA GLU A 24 -7.02 -28.06 2.11
C GLU A 24 -6.20 -26.78 2.41
N ILE A 25 -4.98 -26.72 1.88
CA ILE A 25 -4.10 -25.57 2.08
C ILE A 25 -4.71 -24.43 1.26
N ASN A 26 -5.44 -23.55 1.93
CA ASN A 26 -6.02 -22.38 1.29
C ASN A 26 -4.90 -21.36 0.98
N ILE A 27 -4.44 -21.36 -0.26
CA ILE A 27 -3.37 -20.49 -0.77
C ILE A 27 -3.96 -19.10 -1.06
N PRO A 28 -3.36 -18.00 -0.54
CA PRO A 28 -3.91 -16.66 -0.75
C PRO A 28 -3.84 -16.28 -2.23
N THR A 29 -4.92 -15.68 -2.69
CA THR A 29 -5.04 -15.15 -4.05
C THR A 29 -4.72 -13.66 -4.12
N TYR A 30 -4.76 -12.98 -2.97
CA TYR A 30 -4.60 -11.52 -2.82
C TYR A 30 -5.63 -10.70 -3.60
N LYS A 31 -6.72 -11.34 -4.03
CA LYS A 31 -7.83 -10.66 -4.67
C LYS A 31 -8.55 -9.75 -3.67
N HIS A 32 -9.35 -8.84 -4.20
CA HIS A 32 -10.10 -7.88 -3.42
C HIS A 32 -11.58 -7.99 -3.73
N GLY A 33 -12.39 -7.34 -2.89
CA GLY A 33 -13.81 -7.25 -3.10
C GLY A 33 -14.54 -8.54 -2.73
N LEU A 34 -15.50 -8.96 -3.53
CA LEU A 34 -16.29 -10.18 -3.27
C LEU A 34 -15.45 -11.45 -3.34
N THR A 35 -14.31 -11.40 -4.04
CA THR A 35 -13.38 -12.53 -4.21
C THR A 35 -12.15 -12.45 -3.30
N GLU A 36 -12.18 -11.57 -2.29
CA GLU A 36 -11.07 -11.46 -1.33
C GLU A 36 -10.88 -12.74 -0.50
N ASP A 37 -9.63 -12.99 -0.08
CA ASP A 37 -9.29 -14.11 0.78
C ASP A 37 -10.01 -13.99 2.15
N SER A 38 -10.12 -15.10 2.90
CA SER A 38 -10.63 -15.02 4.27
C SER A 38 -9.76 -14.09 5.12
N ILE A 39 -10.37 -13.37 6.07
CA ILE A 39 -9.67 -12.35 6.87
C ILE A 39 -8.44 -12.93 7.57
N ASP A 40 -8.55 -14.12 8.16
CA ASP A 40 -7.45 -14.77 8.86
C ASP A 40 -6.33 -15.20 7.89
N LEU A 41 -6.65 -15.57 6.65
CA LEU A 41 -5.65 -15.87 5.61
C LEU A 41 -4.98 -14.59 5.09
N GLN A 42 -5.76 -13.53 4.88
CA GLN A 42 -5.25 -12.22 4.47
C GLN A 42 -4.27 -11.66 5.51
N ILE A 43 -4.61 -11.71 6.80
CA ILE A 43 -3.71 -11.23 7.85
C ILE A 43 -2.42 -12.06 7.87
N ARG A 44 -2.52 -13.39 7.94
CA ARG A 44 -1.33 -14.28 7.99
C ARG A 44 -0.41 -14.09 6.78
N SER A 45 -1.00 -14.03 5.59
CA SER A 45 -0.25 -13.83 4.35
C SER A 45 0.40 -12.44 4.29
N LEU A 46 -0.30 -11.37 4.65
CA LEU A 46 0.27 -10.01 4.68
C LEU A 46 1.37 -9.86 5.74
N LEU A 47 1.23 -10.48 6.91
CA LEU A 47 2.30 -10.51 7.92
C LEU A 47 3.58 -11.17 7.39
N TYR A 48 3.43 -12.28 6.67
CA TYR A 48 4.56 -12.98 6.05
C TYR A 48 5.23 -12.11 4.98
N ILE A 49 4.42 -11.58 4.05
CA ILE A 49 4.85 -10.69 2.97
C ILE A 49 5.56 -9.43 3.50
N TYR A 50 5.01 -8.82 4.54
CA TYR A 50 5.59 -7.64 5.18
C TYR A 50 7.05 -7.87 5.58
N LYS A 51 7.31 -9.02 6.22
CA LYS A 51 8.65 -9.44 6.66
C LYS A 51 9.51 -9.84 5.46
N LYS A 52 8.96 -10.69 4.58
CA LYS A 52 9.67 -11.26 3.41
C LYS A 52 10.23 -10.19 2.50
N PHE A 53 9.39 -9.23 2.11
CA PHE A 53 9.79 -8.14 1.23
C PHE A 53 10.26 -6.90 1.97
N LYS A 54 10.41 -6.95 3.30
CA LYS A 54 10.81 -5.81 4.13
C LYS A 54 10.07 -4.53 3.70
N ILE A 55 8.74 -4.58 3.63
CA ILE A 55 7.91 -3.54 2.99
C ILE A 55 8.23 -2.13 3.54
N TYR A 56 8.54 -2.03 4.83
CA TYR A 56 8.94 -0.80 5.51
C TYR A 56 10.29 -0.19 5.03
N LYS A 57 11.14 -0.95 4.34
CA LYS A 57 12.43 -0.52 3.76
C LYS A 57 12.35 -0.23 2.26
N LEU A 58 11.18 -0.37 1.63
CA LEU A 58 11.04 -0.07 0.20
C LEU A 58 11.38 1.40 -0.07
N ASP A 59 12.08 1.63 -1.17
CA ASP A 59 12.40 2.97 -1.67
C ASP A 59 11.13 3.65 -2.26
N HIS A 60 11.27 4.90 -2.66
CA HIS A 60 10.22 5.72 -3.24
C HIS A 60 9.72 5.20 -4.60
N PHE A 61 10.58 4.54 -5.37
CA PHE A 61 10.25 4.00 -6.68
C PHE A 61 10.71 2.55 -6.77
N VAL A 62 10.09 1.77 -7.66
CA VAL A 62 10.59 0.44 -8.04
C VAL A 62 11.91 0.57 -8.80
N ASP A 63 12.70 -0.49 -8.81
CA ASP A 63 13.91 -0.55 -9.61
C ASP A 63 13.53 -0.92 -11.04
N THR A 64 14.08 -0.19 -12.00
CA THR A 64 13.94 -0.46 -13.43
C THR A 64 15.35 -0.71 -13.93
N SER A 65 15.66 -1.95 -14.33
CA SER A 65 16.99 -2.22 -14.87
C SER A 65 17.18 -1.48 -16.20
N ASP A 66 18.18 -0.60 -16.28
CA ASP A 66 18.54 0.10 -17.52
C ASP A 66 19.13 -0.84 -18.61
N ASN A 67 19.24 -2.14 -18.32
CA ASN A 67 19.70 -3.13 -19.29
C ASN A 67 18.54 -3.51 -20.22
N ILE A 68 18.59 -2.93 -21.42
CA ILE A 68 17.66 -3.00 -22.57
C ILE A 68 17.23 -4.43 -22.99
N ALA A 69 17.83 -5.49 -22.43
CA ALA A 69 17.57 -6.87 -22.84
C ALA A 69 16.36 -7.52 -22.14
N ASP A 70 15.97 -7.07 -20.95
CA ASP A 70 14.80 -7.58 -20.23
C ASP A 70 14.14 -6.42 -19.46
N ASP A 71 12.84 -6.18 -19.71
CA ASP A 71 11.98 -5.23 -18.98
C ASP A 71 11.73 -5.72 -17.54
N TYR A 72 12.81 -5.91 -16.77
CA TYR A 72 12.77 -6.48 -15.44
C TYR A 72 12.53 -5.39 -14.40
N ILE A 73 11.41 -5.51 -13.69
CA ILE A 73 10.99 -4.59 -12.64
C ILE A 73 11.13 -5.30 -11.30
N GLU A 74 11.75 -4.63 -10.33
CA GLU A 74 11.94 -5.17 -8.98
C GLU A 74 11.61 -4.16 -7.87
N PHE A 75 11.45 -4.66 -6.65
CA PHE A 75 11.42 -3.81 -5.47
C PHE A 75 12.80 -3.21 -5.22
N LYS A 76 12.86 -1.88 -5.15
CA LYS A 76 14.03 -1.14 -4.69
C LYS A 76 13.94 -0.90 -3.19
N TYR A 77 15.10 -0.88 -2.53
CA TYR A 77 15.20 -0.68 -1.08
C TYR A 77 16.03 0.56 -0.76
N ALA A 78 15.57 1.35 0.21
CA ALA A 78 16.32 2.50 0.70
C ALA A 78 17.61 2.02 1.41
N CYS A 79 18.75 2.17 0.75
CA CYS A 79 20.06 1.93 1.36
C CYS A 79 20.46 3.17 2.16
N LYS A 80 20.55 3.06 3.49
CA LYS A 80 21.23 4.08 4.30
C LYS A 80 22.73 3.91 4.11
N GLN A 81 23.31 4.50 3.08
CA GLN A 81 24.76 4.70 3.06
C GLN A 81 25.09 5.88 3.97
N THR A 82 25.88 5.64 5.01
CA THR A 82 26.47 6.72 5.80
C THR A 82 27.54 7.44 4.95
N PRO A 83 27.72 8.77 5.08
CA PRO A 83 28.70 9.53 4.29
C PRO A 83 30.16 9.09 4.44
N GLU A 84 30.49 8.22 5.40
CA GLU A 84 31.87 7.74 5.64
C GLU A 84 32.39 6.72 4.61
N GLN A 85 31.59 6.30 3.62
CA GLN A 85 32.02 5.37 2.58
C GLN A 85 32.29 6.03 1.22
N ILE A 86 32.22 7.36 1.13
CA ILE A 86 32.57 8.14 -0.07
C ILE A 86 34.09 8.40 -0.03
N GLY A 87 34.86 7.34 -0.23
CA GLY A 87 36.31 7.45 -0.12
C GLY A 87 37.08 6.25 -0.59
N SER A 88 36.57 5.48 -1.56
CA SER A 88 37.39 4.54 -2.34
C SER A 88 36.64 4.13 -3.62
N THR A 89 37.20 4.57 -4.74
CA THR A 89 36.77 4.31 -6.11
C THR A 89 36.86 2.83 -6.47
N SER A 90 35.93 2.41 -7.35
CA SER A 90 35.96 1.25 -8.26
C SER A 90 35.59 -0.14 -7.72
N MET A 91 34.62 -0.73 -8.44
CA MET A 91 34.43 -2.17 -8.66
C MET A 91 34.47 -3.03 -7.40
N SER A 92 33.36 -3.03 -6.66
CA SER A 92 32.99 -4.18 -5.84
C SER A 92 31.49 -4.36 -5.86
N ARG A 93 31.06 -5.34 -6.67
CA ARG A 93 29.86 -6.15 -6.44
C ARG A 93 30.03 -6.84 -5.07
N SER A 94 29.93 -6.07 -3.99
CA SER A 94 30.15 -6.56 -2.63
C SER A 94 28.82 -7.00 -2.05
N ASN A 95 28.56 -8.30 -2.17
CA ASN A 95 28.06 -9.17 -1.12
C ASN A 95 27.35 -8.50 0.08
N ASN A 96 26.07 -8.16 -0.09
CA ASN A 96 25.10 -8.14 1.02
C ASN A 96 24.55 -9.56 1.28
N ARG A 97 25.43 -10.57 1.30
CA ARG A 97 25.13 -11.89 1.85
C ARG A 97 25.46 -11.88 3.34
N SER A 98 24.49 -11.47 4.17
CA SER A 98 24.21 -12.05 5.50
C SER A 98 23.23 -11.18 6.28
N GLU A 99 22.00 -11.10 5.79
CA GLU A 99 20.84 -11.01 6.68
C GLU A 99 19.90 -12.09 6.17
N SER A 100 20.00 -13.27 6.78
CA SER A 100 19.29 -14.52 6.45
C SER A 100 18.01 -14.26 5.67
N TYR A 101 18.07 -14.45 4.34
CA TYR A 101 16.87 -14.78 3.59
C TYR A 101 16.38 -16.06 4.27
N LEU A 102 15.34 -15.97 5.09
CA LEU A 102 14.53 -17.15 5.37
C LEU A 102 13.85 -17.47 4.03
N ILE A 103 14.62 -18.11 3.14
CA ILE A 103 14.14 -18.86 1.99
C ILE A 103 13.41 -20.03 2.63
N ASN A 104 12.15 -19.79 2.98
CA ASN A 104 11.25 -20.84 3.37
C ASN A 104 10.40 -21.10 2.14
N ASP A 105 10.95 -21.83 1.17
CA ASP A 105 10.29 -22.14 -0.11
C ASP A 105 8.88 -22.70 0.10
N LYS A 106 8.71 -23.45 1.20
CA LYS A 106 7.41 -23.96 1.62
C LYS A 106 6.45 -22.81 1.99
N LEU A 107 6.87 -21.85 2.82
CA LEU A 107 6.05 -20.68 3.14
C LEU A 107 5.86 -19.75 1.93
N ASP A 108 6.85 -19.62 1.06
CA ASP A 108 6.74 -18.84 -0.18
C ASP A 108 5.67 -19.42 -1.11
N SER A 109 5.59 -20.75 -1.18
CA SER A 109 4.53 -21.47 -1.89
C SER A 109 3.17 -21.36 -1.18
N ILE A 110 3.12 -21.58 0.13
CA ILE A 110 1.87 -21.51 0.93
C ILE A 110 1.25 -20.12 0.87
N TYR A 111 2.08 -19.08 0.93
CA TYR A 111 1.62 -17.68 0.87
C TYR A 111 1.75 -17.07 -0.52
N ASN A 112 1.98 -17.86 -1.57
CA ASN A 112 1.95 -17.40 -2.96
C ASN A 112 2.73 -16.08 -3.21
N VAL A 113 3.97 -16.05 -2.73
CA VAL A 113 4.84 -14.85 -2.77
C VAL A 113 5.04 -14.34 -4.20
N HIS A 114 5.09 -15.24 -5.17
CA HIS A 114 5.24 -14.89 -6.58
C HIS A 114 4.03 -14.10 -7.10
N ASN A 115 2.81 -14.60 -6.88
CA ASN A 115 1.59 -13.89 -7.28
C ASN A 115 1.48 -12.53 -6.58
N PHE A 116 1.84 -12.46 -5.28
CA PHE A 116 1.89 -11.18 -4.57
C PHE A 116 2.83 -10.18 -5.26
N LYS A 117 4.06 -10.62 -5.60
CA LYS A 117 5.07 -9.78 -6.25
C LYS A 117 4.54 -9.27 -7.60
N ASN A 118 4.01 -10.15 -8.44
CA ASN A 118 3.47 -9.78 -9.76
C ASN A 118 2.31 -8.79 -9.62
N MET A 119 1.36 -9.04 -8.72
CA MET A 119 0.24 -8.12 -8.47
C MET A 119 0.72 -6.71 -8.07
N PHE A 120 1.87 -6.57 -7.40
CA PHE A 120 2.43 -5.27 -7.05
C PHE A 120 3.19 -4.62 -8.19
N LEU A 121 4.03 -5.39 -8.89
CA LEU A 121 4.94 -4.89 -9.93
C LEU A 121 4.29 -4.77 -11.31
N ASP A 122 3.14 -5.40 -11.54
CA ASP A 122 2.35 -5.23 -12.76
C ASP A 122 1.34 -4.08 -12.64
N ASP A 123 1.15 -3.51 -11.44
CA ASP A 123 0.21 -2.40 -11.25
C ASP A 123 0.67 -1.17 -12.05
N PRO A 124 -0.17 -0.57 -12.91
CA PRO A 124 0.21 0.58 -13.72
C PRO A 124 0.59 1.80 -12.86
N TYR A 125 0.09 1.88 -11.63
CA TYR A 125 0.39 2.99 -10.72
C TYR A 125 1.68 2.80 -9.92
N ARG A 126 2.43 1.69 -10.12
CA ARG A 126 3.73 1.44 -9.47
C ARG A 126 4.78 2.53 -9.71
N ILE A 127 4.62 3.30 -10.78
CA ILE A 127 5.48 4.43 -11.14
C ILE A 127 5.27 5.64 -10.22
N LEU A 128 4.16 5.69 -9.48
CA LEU A 128 3.88 6.76 -8.55
C LEU A 128 4.72 6.56 -7.29
N ILE A 129 5.17 7.67 -6.72
CA ILE A 129 5.99 7.67 -5.52
C ILE A 129 5.36 6.88 -4.37
N ASP A 130 6.17 6.08 -3.68
CA ASP A 130 5.81 5.26 -2.51
C ASP A 130 4.57 4.37 -2.74
N PHE A 131 4.15 4.18 -3.99
CA PHE A 131 2.90 3.49 -4.29
C PHE A 131 2.91 2.04 -3.80
N PRO A 132 3.99 1.24 -3.94
CA PRO A 132 4.03 -0.11 -3.37
C PRO A 132 3.77 -0.12 -1.85
N LYS A 133 4.41 0.77 -1.07
CA LYS A 133 4.17 0.85 0.37
C LYS A 133 2.71 1.17 0.70
N ASN A 134 2.13 2.11 -0.04
CA ASN A 134 0.77 2.59 0.23
C ASN A 134 -0.33 1.67 -0.33
N LYS A 135 -0.05 0.93 -1.41
CA LYS A 135 -0.86 -0.21 -1.85
C LYS A 135 -0.88 -1.27 -0.76
N PHE A 136 0.27 -1.63 -0.18
CA PHE A 136 0.32 -2.58 0.93
C PHE A 136 -0.51 -2.11 2.14
N ARG A 137 -0.36 -0.85 2.57
CA ARG A 137 -1.19 -0.28 3.64
C ARG A 137 -2.69 -0.34 3.34
N SER A 138 -3.09 -0.10 2.09
CA SER A 138 -4.49 -0.21 1.69
C SER A 138 -5.03 -1.65 1.81
N MET A 139 -4.18 -2.68 1.63
CA MET A 139 -4.56 -4.08 1.81
C MET A 139 -4.73 -4.46 3.28
N MET A 140 -4.18 -3.66 4.21
CA MET A 140 -4.35 -3.84 5.64
C MET A 140 -5.71 -3.28 6.15
N ILE A 141 -6.52 -2.70 5.26
CA ILE A 141 -7.90 -2.31 5.56
C ILE A 141 -8.83 -3.49 5.22
N LEU A 142 -9.09 -4.29 6.24
CA LEU A 142 -9.86 -5.53 6.20
C LEU A 142 -11.35 -5.23 6.04
N SER A 143 -12.08 -6.14 5.39
CA SER A 143 -13.54 -6.00 5.24
C SER A 143 -14.32 -6.37 6.49
N ASP A 144 -13.69 -7.13 7.40
CA ASP A 144 -14.30 -7.59 8.63
C ASP A 144 -13.23 -7.88 9.70
N LYS A 145 -13.67 -8.19 10.91
CA LYS A 145 -12.80 -8.60 12.00
C LYS A 145 -12.31 -10.05 11.83
N PRO A 146 -11.07 -10.36 12.20
CA PRO A 146 -10.60 -11.75 12.32
C PRO A 146 -11.46 -12.52 13.32
N LYS A 147 -11.66 -13.82 13.05
CA LYS A 147 -12.45 -14.70 13.92
C LYS A 147 -11.60 -15.30 15.05
N ASP A 148 -10.35 -15.60 14.74
CA ASP A 148 -9.53 -16.49 15.57
C ASP A 148 -8.54 -15.73 16.48
N PHE A 149 -8.28 -14.45 16.21
CA PHE A 149 -7.29 -13.65 16.95
C PHE A 149 -7.55 -12.15 16.85
N GLY A 150 -6.95 -11.35 17.73
CA GLY A 150 -7.02 -9.88 17.67
C GLY A 150 -6.20 -9.29 16.51
N LEU A 151 -6.43 -8.03 16.14
CA LEU A 151 -5.68 -7.37 15.08
C LEU A 151 -4.19 -7.21 15.47
N PRO A 152 -3.25 -7.81 14.72
CA PRO A 152 -1.84 -7.66 15.02
C PRO A 152 -1.36 -6.26 14.64
N MET A 153 -0.47 -5.68 15.45
CA MET A 153 0.26 -4.47 15.07
C MET A 153 1.67 -4.86 14.59
N LEU A 154 2.04 -4.47 13.37
CA LEU A 154 3.40 -4.67 12.86
C LEU A 154 4.33 -3.58 13.39
N ASN A 155 3.91 -2.33 13.24
CA ASN A 155 4.46 -1.11 13.84
C ASN A 155 3.46 0.04 13.62
N ASP A 156 3.81 1.26 14.04
CA ASP A 156 2.96 2.46 13.90
C ASP A 156 2.62 2.80 12.43
N ASP A 157 3.39 2.27 11.48
CA ASP A 157 3.35 2.63 10.07
C ASP A 157 2.52 1.65 9.23
N PHE A 158 2.28 0.47 9.79
CA PHE A 158 1.62 -0.67 9.17
C PHE A 158 0.73 -1.33 10.22
N GLN A 159 -0.53 -0.92 10.24
CA GLN A 159 -1.54 -1.38 11.17
C GLN A 159 -2.77 -1.90 10.42
N PHE A 160 -3.34 -2.99 10.91
CA PHE A 160 -4.61 -3.49 10.39
C PHE A 160 -5.76 -2.64 10.91
N GLN A 161 -6.68 -2.32 10.01
CA GLN A 161 -7.92 -1.60 10.31
C GLN A 161 -9.07 -2.37 9.70
N VAL A 162 -10.28 -2.17 10.24
CA VAL A 162 -11.49 -2.81 9.71
C VAL A 162 -12.41 -1.73 9.15
N LEU A 163 -12.90 -1.96 7.93
CA LEU A 163 -13.90 -1.14 7.29
C LEU A 163 -14.86 -2.09 6.57
N GLN A 164 -16.06 -2.26 7.13
CA GLN A 164 -17.09 -3.08 6.50
C GLN A 164 -17.65 -2.37 5.26
N ALA A 165 -18.07 -3.16 4.27
CA ALA A 165 -18.52 -2.63 3.00
C ALA A 165 -19.70 -1.68 3.14
N ASP A 166 -20.71 -2.12 3.90
CA ASP A 166 -21.97 -1.44 4.21
C ASP A 166 -21.86 -0.34 5.27
N SER A 167 -20.63 0.00 5.69
CA SER A 167 -20.38 1.06 6.67
C SER A 167 -20.87 2.43 6.19
N SER A 168 -21.20 3.28 7.15
CA SER A 168 -21.60 4.67 6.89
C SER A 168 -20.46 5.52 6.31
N ASP A 169 -20.79 6.61 5.61
CA ASP A 169 -19.77 7.53 5.11
C ASP A 169 -18.90 8.14 6.24
N HIS A 170 -19.46 8.30 7.44
CA HIS A 170 -18.70 8.74 8.61
C HIS A 170 -17.60 7.74 8.95
N GLU A 171 -17.93 6.44 8.93
CA GLU A 171 -16.97 5.38 9.22
C GLU A 171 -15.91 5.25 8.12
N TYR A 172 -16.31 5.34 6.85
CA TYR A 172 -15.36 5.44 5.73
C TYR A 172 -14.37 6.60 5.92
N ARG A 173 -14.87 7.77 6.33
CA ARG A 173 -14.02 8.94 6.63
C ARG A 173 -13.09 8.65 7.80
N ASN A 174 -13.62 8.13 8.90
CA ASN A 174 -12.85 7.82 10.10
C ASN A 174 -11.70 6.84 9.80
N VAL A 175 -11.99 5.71 9.17
CA VAL A 175 -10.97 4.68 8.90
C VAL A 175 -9.95 5.15 7.87
N ILE A 176 -10.40 5.67 6.71
CA ILE A 176 -9.47 6.00 5.61
C ILE A 176 -8.59 7.20 5.97
N LEU A 177 -9.12 8.24 6.64
CA LEU A 177 -8.34 9.43 6.97
C LEU A 177 -7.34 9.21 8.12
N ASN A 178 -7.66 8.29 9.04
CA ASN A 178 -6.76 7.88 10.12
C ASN A 178 -5.83 6.71 9.73
N SER A 179 -5.97 6.17 8.52
CA SER A 179 -5.04 5.16 8.00
C SER A 179 -3.66 5.76 7.74
N PRO A 180 -2.57 4.96 7.87
CA PRO A 180 -1.22 5.43 7.56
C PRO A 180 -0.94 5.58 6.05
N ILE A 181 -1.97 5.61 5.20
CA ILE A 181 -1.81 5.80 3.76
C ILE A 181 -1.15 7.16 3.50
N TYR A 182 -0.01 7.10 2.82
CA TYR A 182 0.90 8.19 2.49
C TYR A 182 1.42 8.97 3.69
N LYS A 183 1.64 8.31 4.83
CA LYS A 183 2.19 8.92 6.04
C LYS A 183 3.59 9.54 5.87
N GLU A 184 4.34 9.16 4.83
CA GLU A 184 5.64 9.75 4.50
C GLU A 184 5.53 11.21 4.03
N HIS A 185 4.32 11.63 3.65
CA HIS A 185 4.06 12.92 3.04
C HIS A 185 3.15 13.74 3.95
N GLU A 186 3.57 14.97 4.22
CA GLU A 186 2.72 15.92 4.92
C GLU A 186 1.62 16.41 3.97
N ILE A 187 0.40 15.91 4.21
CA ILE A 187 -0.79 16.24 3.42
C ILE A 187 -1.85 16.75 4.37
N GLU A 188 -2.31 17.97 4.10
CA GLU A 188 -3.39 18.61 4.85
C GLU A 188 -4.61 17.68 4.93
N TYR A 189 -5.14 17.51 6.16
CA TYR A 189 -6.34 16.71 6.42
C TYR A 189 -7.49 17.09 5.50
N ASP A 190 -7.67 18.39 5.31
CA ASP A 190 -8.68 19.02 4.47
C ASP A 190 -8.61 18.54 3.01
N THR A 191 -7.40 18.30 2.49
CA THR A 191 -7.18 17.78 1.15
C THR A 191 -7.54 16.31 1.07
N LYS A 192 -7.12 15.50 2.06
CA LYS A 192 -7.49 14.08 2.15
C LYS A 192 -9.03 13.92 2.20
N LEU A 193 -9.69 14.70 3.06
CA LEU A 193 -11.14 14.72 3.22
C LEU A 193 -11.85 15.10 1.91
N LYS A 194 -11.37 16.15 1.22
CA LYS A 194 -11.94 16.57 -0.08
C LYS A 194 -11.83 15.49 -1.15
N ILE A 195 -10.68 14.80 -1.23
CA ILE A 195 -10.49 13.69 -2.17
C ILE A 195 -11.45 12.55 -1.84
N LEU A 196 -11.50 12.14 -0.57
CA LEU A 196 -12.35 11.05 -0.12
C LEU A 196 -13.84 11.35 -0.32
N ASN A 197 -14.31 12.55 0.02
CA ASN A 197 -15.71 12.95 -0.16
C ASN A 197 -16.13 12.89 -1.62
N LYS A 198 -15.25 13.26 -2.55
CA LYS A 198 -15.53 13.13 -3.99
C LYS A 198 -15.65 11.68 -4.43
N VAL A 199 -14.79 10.80 -3.89
CA VAL A 199 -14.85 9.35 -4.18
C VAL A 199 -16.15 8.76 -3.64
N LEU A 200 -16.49 9.02 -2.36
CA LEU A 200 -17.71 8.53 -1.73
C LEU A 200 -18.96 9.04 -2.45
N ALA A 201 -19.05 10.35 -2.74
CA ALA A 201 -20.19 10.93 -3.45
C ALA A 201 -20.41 10.27 -4.82
N LYS A 202 -19.33 10.03 -5.58
CA LYS A 202 -19.41 9.32 -6.86
C LYS A 202 -19.91 7.88 -6.67
N GLN A 203 -19.38 7.15 -5.69
CA GLN A 203 -19.80 5.76 -5.48
C GLN A 203 -21.23 5.65 -4.95
N ARG A 204 -21.71 6.60 -4.13
CA ARG A 204 -23.12 6.65 -3.70
C ARG A 204 -24.09 6.94 -4.85
N GLN A 205 -23.65 7.69 -5.85
CA GLN A 205 -24.45 7.91 -7.07
C GLN A 205 -24.51 6.64 -7.94
N GLU A 206 -23.41 5.90 -8.04
CA GLU A 206 -23.33 4.66 -8.81
C GLU A 206 -24.00 3.47 -8.11
N HIS A 207 -24.06 3.48 -6.77
CA HIS A 207 -24.54 2.38 -5.92
C HIS A 207 -25.52 2.90 -4.85
N PRO A 208 -26.74 3.33 -5.23
CA PRO A 208 -27.73 3.87 -4.31
C PRO A 208 -28.25 2.84 -3.28
N GLU A 209 -28.21 1.55 -3.62
CA GLU A 209 -28.62 0.43 -2.76
C GLU A 209 -27.68 0.18 -1.57
N GLY A 210 -26.47 0.75 -1.59
CA GLY A 210 -25.46 0.52 -0.57
C GLY A 210 -24.14 0.04 -1.19
N PHE A 211 -23.16 -0.20 -0.34
CA PHE A 211 -21.82 -0.60 -0.77
C PHE A 211 -21.60 -2.07 -0.46
N ASP A 212 -21.14 -2.80 -1.46
CA ASP A 212 -20.61 -4.16 -1.31
C ASP A 212 -19.08 -4.14 -1.23
N LYS A 213 -18.49 -5.34 -1.14
CA LYS A 213 -17.03 -5.45 -1.00
C LYS A 213 -16.28 -4.92 -2.23
N ASP A 214 -16.83 -5.08 -3.42
CA ASP A 214 -16.24 -4.56 -4.67
C ASP A 214 -16.24 -3.03 -4.67
N THR A 215 -17.34 -2.42 -4.26
CA THR A 215 -17.48 -0.97 -4.11
C THR A 215 -16.51 -0.45 -3.07
N ARG A 216 -16.40 -1.10 -1.90
CA ARG A 216 -15.40 -0.78 -0.87
C ARG A 216 -13.98 -0.79 -1.44
N HIS A 217 -13.61 -1.85 -2.14
CA HIS A 217 -12.30 -1.96 -2.77
C HIS A 217 -12.05 -0.80 -3.74
N LYS A 218 -13.04 -0.50 -4.60
CA LYS A 218 -12.98 0.59 -5.57
C LYS A 218 -12.84 1.95 -4.89
N ILE A 219 -13.51 2.20 -3.76
CA ILE A 219 -13.35 3.41 -2.95
C ILE A 219 -11.91 3.56 -2.47
N ILE A 220 -11.39 2.54 -1.78
CA ILE A 220 -10.04 2.54 -1.21
C ILE A 220 -8.99 2.73 -2.32
N ARG A 221 -9.09 1.96 -3.41
CA ARG A 221 -8.17 2.03 -4.55
C ARG A 221 -8.22 3.40 -5.22
N THR A 222 -9.41 3.95 -5.47
CA THR A 222 -9.56 5.27 -6.11
C THR A 222 -9.01 6.37 -5.22
N TYR A 223 -9.25 6.31 -3.90
CA TYR A 223 -8.67 7.24 -2.94
C TYR A 223 -7.14 7.18 -2.95
N LEU A 224 -6.56 5.97 -2.84
CA LEU A 224 -5.12 5.74 -2.88
C LEU A 224 -4.48 6.36 -4.13
N ILE A 225 -5.04 6.08 -5.30
CA ILE A 225 -4.53 6.58 -6.59
C ILE A 225 -4.63 8.11 -6.66
N LYS A 226 -5.78 8.69 -6.30
CA LYS A 226 -5.95 10.15 -6.34
C LYS A 226 -5.00 10.87 -5.38
N LEU A 227 -4.77 10.29 -4.21
CA LEU A 227 -3.82 10.83 -3.24
C LEU A 227 -2.38 10.71 -3.76
N ALA A 228 -2.02 9.58 -4.36
CA ALA A 228 -0.73 9.37 -5.01
C ALA A 228 -0.43 10.44 -6.08
N PHE A 229 -1.39 10.68 -6.97
CA PHE A 229 -1.27 11.73 -7.99
C PHE A 229 -1.10 13.12 -7.38
N HIS A 230 -1.87 13.44 -6.34
CA HIS A 230 -1.75 14.73 -5.66
C HIS A 230 -0.34 14.94 -5.10
N ILE A 231 0.23 13.93 -4.43
CA ILE A 231 1.59 13.98 -3.88
C ILE A 231 2.63 14.10 -4.99
N GLN A 232 2.52 13.29 -6.05
CA GLN A 232 3.45 13.33 -7.17
C GLN A 232 3.51 14.73 -7.79
N VAL A 233 2.35 15.35 -8.00
CA VAL A 233 2.24 16.71 -8.53
C VAL A 233 2.87 17.72 -7.57
N LEU A 234 2.57 17.64 -6.26
CA LEU A 234 3.19 18.53 -5.28
C LEU A 234 4.71 18.40 -5.26
N ARG A 235 5.26 17.19 -5.34
CA ARG A 235 6.72 16.99 -5.38
C ARG A 235 7.35 17.59 -6.62
N LEU A 236 6.76 17.35 -7.80
CA LEU A 236 7.25 17.94 -9.05
C LEU A 236 7.32 19.47 -8.96
N PHE A 237 6.28 20.09 -8.39
CA PHE A 237 6.30 21.53 -8.18
C PHE A 237 7.34 21.99 -7.18
N LYS A 238 7.54 21.25 -6.08
CA LYS A 238 8.59 21.56 -5.09
C LYS A 238 9.98 21.49 -5.71
N THR A 239 10.23 20.52 -6.59
CA THR A 239 11.53 20.37 -7.28
C THR A 239 11.76 21.40 -8.37
N THR A 240 10.72 22.05 -8.89
CA THR A 240 10.85 23.11 -9.91
C THR A 240 11.08 24.49 -9.32
N VAL A 241 11.08 24.65 -7.98
CA VAL A 241 11.37 25.94 -7.34
C VAL A 241 12.86 26.24 -7.45
N PRO A 242 13.26 27.37 -8.06
CA PRO A 242 14.66 27.79 -8.15
C PRO A 242 15.32 27.94 -6.76
N GLU A 243 16.58 27.50 -6.64
CA GLU A 243 17.33 27.49 -5.38
C GLU A 243 17.62 28.90 -4.82
N ASP A 244 17.60 29.91 -5.69
CA ASP A 244 17.86 31.32 -5.41
C ASP A 244 16.64 32.09 -4.87
N MET A 245 15.46 31.46 -4.80
CA MET A 245 14.29 32.06 -4.16
C MET A 245 14.47 32.12 -2.63
N THR A 246 14.05 33.24 -2.03
CA THR A 246 14.01 33.36 -0.57
C THR A 246 12.91 32.46 0.02
N GLU A 247 13.01 32.07 1.29
CA GLU A 247 12.03 31.19 1.93
C GLU A 247 10.60 31.74 1.88
N GLU A 248 10.44 33.07 1.99
CA GLU A 248 9.14 33.74 1.86
C GLU A 248 8.55 33.60 0.44
N GLN A 249 9.40 33.73 -0.59
CA GLN A 249 9.01 33.51 -1.99
C GLN A 249 8.69 32.05 -2.27
N LYS A 250 9.42 31.10 -1.65
CA LYS A 250 9.13 29.66 -1.75
C LYS A 250 7.79 29.33 -1.11
N GLU A 251 7.50 29.90 0.06
CA GLU A 251 6.24 29.68 0.76
C GLU A 251 5.04 30.24 -0.02
N GLU A 252 5.17 31.44 -0.56
CA GLU A 252 4.18 32.05 -1.45
C GLU A 252 3.99 31.21 -2.73
N PHE A 253 5.07 30.74 -3.35
CA PHE A 253 5.01 29.87 -4.50
C PHE A 253 4.31 28.53 -4.18
N HIS A 254 4.64 27.90 -3.05
CA HIS A 254 3.97 26.68 -2.60
C HIS A 254 2.49 26.90 -2.29
N ALA A 255 2.12 28.05 -1.71
CA ALA A 255 0.72 28.43 -1.50
C ALA A 255 -0.02 28.60 -2.85
N ASN A 256 0.60 29.28 -3.80
CA ASN A 256 0.06 29.51 -5.14
C ASN A 256 -0.10 28.20 -5.93
N VAL A 257 0.87 27.29 -5.83
CA VAL A 257 0.80 25.95 -6.42
C VAL A 257 -0.31 25.12 -5.78
N ARG A 258 -0.40 25.08 -4.44
CA ARG A 258 -1.50 24.39 -3.73
C ARG A 258 -2.85 24.89 -4.23
N ASN A 259 -3.00 26.20 -4.42
CA ASN A 259 -4.19 26.81 -4.99
C ASN A 259 -4.41 26.45 -6.47
N ALA A 260 -3.38 26.44 -7.30
CA ALA A 260 -3.48 26.09 -8.72
C ALA A 260 -3.88 24.62 -8.94
N VAL A 261 -3.27 23.69 -8.18
CA VAL A 261 -3.66 22.27 -8.18
C VAL A 261 -5.11 22.12 -7.75
N ARG A 262 -5.54 22.86 -6.72
CA ARG A 262 -6.93 22.89 -6.24
C ARG A 262 -7.91 23.36 -7.33
N VAL A 263 -7.52 24.34 -8.16
CA VAL A 263 -8.34 24.85 -9.28
C VAL A 263 -8.37 23.86 -10.45
N ARG A 264 -7.26 23.20 -10.78
CA ARG A 264 -7.19 22.25 -11.91
C ARG A 264 -7.97 20.96 -11.64
N VAL A 265 -7.92 20.45 -10.40
CA VAL A 265 -8.75 19.31 -9.96
C VAL A 265 -10.25 19.62 -10.05
N LYS A 266 -10.67 20.88 -9.87
CA LYS A 266 -12.07 21.30 -10.12
C LYS A 266 -12.45 21.20 -11.61
N ARG A 267 -11.58 21.59 -12.53
CA ARG A 267 -11.85 21.57 -13.98
C ARG A 267 -11.93 20.16 -14.57
N GLU A 268 -11.10 19.23 -14.11
CA GLU A 268 -11.15 17.83 -14.59
C GLU A 268 -12.35 17.05 -14.03
N SER A 269 -12.83 17.43 -12.84
CA SER A 269 -14.09 16.91 -12.28
C SER A 269 -15.30 17.27 -13.16
N PHE A 270 -15.23 18.38 -13.90
CA PHE A 270 -16.31 18.88 -14.77
C PHE A 270 -16.30 18.22 -16.17
N LYS A 271 -15.12 17.82 -16.67
CA LYS A 271 -14.99 17.12 -17.95
C LYS A 271 -15.41 15.65 -17.90
N LEU A 272 -15.23 14.99 -16.75
CA LEU A 272 -15.64 13.60 -16.57
C LEU A 272 -17.16 13.43 -16.38
N SER A 273 -17.92 14.49 -16.04
CA SER A 273 -19.39 14.45 -15.98
C SER A 273 -20.08 14.76 -17.30
N SER A 274 -19.34 15.21 -18.32
CA SER A 274 -19.85 15.62 -19.64
C SER A 274 -19.56 14.58 -20.74
N HIS A 275 -18.98 13.43 -20.40
CA HIS A 275 -18.79 12.29 -21.30
C HIS A 275 -19.56 11.03 -20.88
N SER A 276 -20.39 11.12 -19.86
CA SER A 276 -21.33 10.06 -19.43
C SER A 276 -22.78 10.35 -19.84
N THR A 277 -22.97 11.21 -20.84
CA THR A 277 -24.27 11.49 -21.47
C THR A 277 -24.12 11.35 -22.98
N LEU A 278 -23.79 10.14 -23.44
CA LEU A 278 -24.03 9.62 -24.78
C LEU A 278 -24.18 8.10 -24.67
#